data_AF-A0A4Z0Q123-F1
#
_entry.id   AF-A0A4Z0Q123-F1
#
_cell.length_a   1.000
_cell.length_b   1.000
_cell.length_c   1.000
_cell.angle_alpha   90.00
_cell.angle_beta   90.00
_cell.angle_gamma   90.00
#
_symmetry.space_group_name_H-M   'P 1'
#
loop_
_entity.id
_entity.type
_entity.pdbx_description
1 polymer ?
#
loop_
_entity_poly.entity_id
_entity_poly.type
_entity_poly.pdbx_seq_one_letter_code
_entity_poly.pdbx_strand_id
1 'polypeptide(L)'
;MPLSTRFWCRLLSLVICGLFTAQVQAQVYYLDLSRQRLTLPERTLQVEQVVDGRPGHPTIGLVYRGLDNRPAAVLFRNGLESELQTFLQKQLPARPADHAVVLCLRELRISEQLGGLTEVASADLAADVYEHLPGGGYYFVRTVAARTSNRALETTAQHPEHIALLLQRCLGQITATDWAQTKFSPARTLAQLAADNPVAATPDGKRVPLAPILREVPRRGIFYTFEQFLANRPDSILPVRADTIPLRLRGSNGRLLWSGVARFRPVAPNGHNYDQPVGKMAWGFSDGQQLYVQHNKQYFPLMRQGNFFTFVGEKPLDVEYMRARSDAQARAMVTGVATVRAPNHTGEPTPYAVDMRTGQSAPYPNPLRARPARPDTTYVYLYRAADASPAPITVFVEGKEVGKLLPNEYLELPWPYYARMLRLCLEVATPNPCQLLVPNAAQLNYLKISATPATPGAPLWQWVTAAQGEADLDALDKLRKASAK
;
A
#
# COMPACT_ATOMS: atom_id res chain seq x y z
N MET A 1 -45.16 -38.33 -39.22
CA MET A 1 -45.11 -38.63 -37.77
C MET A 1 -44.85 -37.33 -37.02
N PRO A 2 -45.76 -36.85 -36.16
CA PRO A 2 -45.57 -35.62 -35.41
C PRO A 2 -44.53 -35.84 -34.29
N LEU A 3 -43.46 -35.03 -34.28
CA LEU A 3 -42.49 -35.01 -33.19
C LEU A 3 -43.17 -34.53 -31.90
N SER A 4 -43.05 -35.31 -30.82
CA SER A 4 -43.75 -35.06 -29.55
C SER A 4 -43.31 -33.74 -28.91
N THR A 5 -44.22 -33.05 -28.23
CA THR A 5 -43.98 -31.80 -27.48
C THR A 5 -42.82 -31.91 -26.49
N ARG A 6 -42.53 -33.12 -25.99
CA ARG A 6 -41.39 -33.38 -25.10
C ARG A 6 -40.04 -33.27 -25.82
N PHE A 7 -39.98 -33.55 -27.12
CA PHE A 7 -38.78 -33.38 -27.93
C PHE A 7 -38.45 -31.89 -28.10
N TRP A 8 -39.45 -31.06 -28.42
CA TRP A 8 -39.28 -29.60 -28.55
C TRP A 8 -38.91 -28.93 -27.22
N CYS A 9 -39.50 -29.36 -26.08
CA CYS A 9 -39.11 -28.83 -24.77
C CYS A 9 -37.66 -29.18 -24.39
N ARG A 10 -37.19 -30.39 -24.73
CA ARG A 10 -35.79 -30.80 -24.50
C ARG A 10 -34.82 -30.09 -25.42
N LEU A 11 -35.18 -29.91 -26.69
CA LEU A 11 -34.40 -29.15 -27.66
C LEU A 11 -34.29 -27.67 -27.24
N LEU A 12 -35.40 -27.06 -26.81
CA LEU A 12 -35.41 -25.68 -26.33
C LEU A 12 -34.59 -25.53 -25.03
N SER A 13 -34.67 -26.48 -24.09
CA SER A 13 -33.82 -26.50 -22.89
C SER A 13 -32.34 -26.66 -23.21
N LEU A 14 -31.97 -27.49 -24.20
CA LEU A 14 -30.58 -27.66 -24.64
C LEU A 14 -30.04 -26.42 -25.36
N VAL A 15 -30.85 -25.77 -26.21
CA VAL A 15 -30.49 -24.50 -26.85
C VAL A 15 -30.34 -23.39 -25.82
N ILE A 16 -31.25 -23.31 -24.85
CA ILE A 16 -31.20 -22.32 -23.77
C ILE A 16 -29.99 -22.58 -22.84
N CYS A 17 -29.67 -23.84 -22.49
CA CYS A 17 -28.46 -24.15 -21.70
C CYS A 17 -27.16 -23.88 -22.47
N GLY A 18 -27.12 -24.10 -23.79
CA GLY A 18 -25.96 -23.78 -24.62
C GLY A 18 -25.64 -22.28 -24.65
N LEU A 19 -26.67 -21.43 -24.68
CA LEU A 19 -26.53 -19.97 -24.72
C LEU A 19 -25.97 -19.37 -23.42
N PHE A 20 -26.04 -20.07 -22.28
CA PHE A 20 -25.50 -19.59 -21.00
C PHE A 20 -24.07 -20.04 -20.69
N THR A 21 -23.43 -20.82 -21.58
CA THR A 21 -22.03 -21.24 -21.42
C THR A 21 -21.04 -20.39 -22.23
N ALA A 22 -21.40 -19.16 -22.58
CA ALA A 22 -20.45 -18.19 -23.10
C ALA A 22 -19.38 -17.96 -22.02
N GLN A 23 -18.24 -18.65 -22.17
CA GLN A 23 -17.10 -18.45 -21.28
C GLN A 23 -16.76 -16.97 -21.32
N VAL A 24 -16.86 -16.31 -20.16
CA VAL A 24 -16.38 -14.96 -19.97
C VAL A 24 -14.87 -15.03 -20.15
N GLN A 25 -14.41 -14.89 -21.40
CA GLN A 25 -13.00 -14.76 -21.69
C GLN A 25 -12.56 -13.46 -21.03
N ALA A 26 -11.63 -13.59 -20.07
CA ALA A 26 -11.00 -12.43 -19.45
C ALA A 26 -10.42 -11.57 -20.57
N GLN A 27 -10.90 -10.32 -20.67
CA GLN A 27 -10.42 -9.42 -21.70
C GLN A 27 -8.95 -9.10 -21.43
N VAL A 28 -8.14 -9.10 -22.48
CA VAL A 28 -6.73 -8.69 -22.40
C VAL A 28 -6.60 -7.36 -23.13
N TYR A 29 -5.98 -6.39 -22.46
CA TYR A 29 -5.56 -5.13 -23.05
C TYR A 29 -4.05 -5.18 -23.28
N TYR A 30 -3.66 -5.02 -24.54
CA TYR A 30 -2.25 -5.01 -24.90
C TYR A 30 -1.73 -3.57 -24.97
N LEU A 31 -0.71 -3.27 -24.17
CA LEU A 31 0.01 -2.00 -24.24
C LEU A 31 0.85 -1.95 -25.52
N ASP A 32 0.93 -0.77 -26.12
CA ASP A 32 1.76 -0.49 -27.28
C ASP A 32 2.56 0.80 -27.05
N LEU A 33 3.88 0.67 -26.95
CA LEU A 33 4.81 1.80 -26.76
C LEU A 33 5.34 2.37 -28.07
N SER A 34 4.94 1.83 -29.24
CA SER A 34 5.52 2.17 -30.55
C SER A 34 5.42 3.66 -30.91
N ARG A 35 4.41 4.35 -30.36
CA ARG A 35 4.15 5.79 -30.57
C ARG A 35 4.77 6.69 -29.50
N GLN A 36 5.31 6.10 -28.44
CA GLN A 36 5.88 6.85 -27.33
C GLN A 36 7.32 7.25 -27.64
N ARG A 37 7.80 8.28 -26.94
CA ARG A 37 9.18 8.79 -27.07
C ARG A 37 9.79 9.00 -25.70
N LEU A 38 11.11 8.83 -25.63
CA LEU A 38 11.89 9.15 -24.43
C LEU A 38 12.79 10.36 -24.72
N THR A 39 12.83 11.30 -23.79
CA THR A 39 13.70 12.48 -23.88
C THR A 39 14.71 12.45 -22.74
N LEU A 40 15.95 12.07 -23.06
CA LEU A 40 17.09 12.00 -22.13
C LEU A 40 18.32 12.64 -22.79
N PRO A 41 18.42 13.99 -22.84
CA PRO A 41 19.46 14.69 -23.59
C PRO A 41 20.87 14.39 -23.05
N GLU A 42 21.01 14.32 -21.73
CA GLU A 42 22.29 14.10 -21.02
C GLU A 42 22.47 12.64 -20.59
N ARG A 43 21.99 11.69 -21.40
CA ARG A 43 22.17 10.28 -21.08
C ARG A 43 23.64 9.88 -21.17
N THR A 44 24.07 9.09 -20.20
CA THR A 44 25.40 8.47 -20.11
C THR A 44 25.31 6.95 -20.11
N LEU A 45 24.15 6.39 -20.50
CA LEU A 45 23.87 4.97 -20.43
C LEU A 45 23.06 4.51 -21.64
N GLN A 46 23.19 3.22 -21.92
CA GLN A 46 22.33 2.46 -22.81
C GLN A 46 21.74 1.28 -22.04
N VAL A 47 20.47 0.96 -22.26
CA VAL A 47 19.86 -0.23 -21.68
C VAL A 47 20.08 -1.39 -22.64
N GLU A 48 21.02 -2.28 -22.33
CA GLU A 48 21.29 -3.46 -23.16
C GLU A 48 20.22 -4.53 -23.00
N GLN A 49 19.70 -4.70 -21.79
CA GLN A 49 18.74 -5.75 -21.46
C GLN A 49 17.76 -5.31 -20.36
N VAL A 50 16.54 -5.84 -20.44
CA VAL A 50 15.54 -5.73 -19.38
C VAL A 50 15.32 -7.12 -18.78
N VAL A 51 15.30 -7.20 -17.45
CA VAL A 51 15.02 -8.43 -16.70
C VAL A 51 13.77 -8.22 -15.86
N ASP A 52 12.81 -9.14 -15.90
CA ASP A 52 11.64 -9.12 -15.02
C ASP A 52 11.98 -9.74 -13.66
N GLY A 53 12.46 -8.92 -12.74
CA GLY A 53 12.72 -9.31 -11.35
C GLY A 53 11.50 -9.20 -10.42
N ARG A 54 10.28 -9.09 -10.95
CA ARG A 54 9.06 -8.97 -10.15
C ARG A 54 8.66 -10.34 -9.58
N PRO A 55 8.46 -10.49 -8.26
CA PRO A 55 8.10 -11.79 -7.69
C PRO A 55 6.82 -12.38 -8.30
N GLY A 56 6.93 -13.56 -8.91
CA GLY A 56 5.80 -14.28 -9.53
C GLY A 56 5.34 -13.72 -10.88
N HIS A 57 6.08 -12.77 -11.48
CA HIS A 57 5.81 -12.16 -12.79
C HIS A 57 4.33 -11.79 -13.01
N PRO A 58 3.72 -10.97 -12.12
CA PRO A 58 2.31 -10.65 -12.20
C PRO A 58 1.98 -9.87 -13.49
N THR A 59 0.69 -9.81 -13.82
CA THR A 59 0.20 -8.89 -14.86
C THR A 59 0.59 -7.44 -14.52
N ILE A 60 0.65 -6.58 -15.52
CA ILE A 60 1.04 -5.18 -15.34
C ILE A 60 -0.05 -4.42 -14.56
N GLY A 61 -1.30 -4.82 -14.71
CA GLY A 61 -2.40 -4.20 -14.00
C GLY A 61 -3.75 -4.62 -14.55
N LEU A 62 -4.76 -3.87 -14.15
CA LEU A 62 -6.12 -3.97 -14.64
C LEU A 62 -6.55 -2.59 -15.17
N VAL A 63 -7.21 -2.58 -16.32
CA VAL A 63 -7.91 -1.42 -16.88
C VAL A 63 -9.38 -1.76 -17.06
N TYR A 64 -10.23 -0.77 -17.24
CA TYR A 64 -11.66 -0.94 -17.41
C TYR A 64 -12.06 -0.51 -18.82
N ARG A 65 -12.63 -1.43 -19.61
CA ARG A 65 -12.95 -1.17 -21.02
C ARG A 65 -14.43 -1.28 -21.33
N GLY A 66 -14.86 -0.47 -22.29
CA GLY A 66 -16.21 -0.43 -22.82
C GLY A 66 -17.20 0.26 -21.89
N LEU A 67 -18.45 0.40 -22.34
CA LEU A 67 -19.51 1.11 -21.61
C LEU A 67 -19.83 0.46 -20.24
N ASP A 68 -19.58 -0.84 -20.10
CA ASP A 68 -19.79 -1.59 -18.86
C ASP A 68 -18.57 -1.55 -17.91
N ASN A 69 -17.48 -0.86 -18.28
CA ASN A 69 -16.22 -0.82 -17.52
C ASN A 69 -15.71 -2.22 -17.16
N ARG A 70 -15.65 -3.17 -18.12
CA ARG A 70 -15.22 -4.56 -17.83
C ARG A 70 -13.73 -4.58 -17.54
N PRO A 71 -13.26 -5.28 -16.48
CA PRO A 71 -11.84 -5.36 -16.18
C PRO A 71 -11.15 -6.14 -17.30
N ALA A 72 -10.02 -5.60 -17.76
CA ALA A 72 -9.12 -6.26 -18.69
C ALA A 72 -7.73 -6.32 -18.09
N ALA A 73 -7.11 -7.51 -18.13
CA ALA A 73 -5.73 -7.69 -17.71
C ALA A 73 -4.79 -6.99 -18.70
N VAL A 74 -3.80 -6.29 -18.18
CA VAL A 74 -2.86 -5.54 -19.02
C VAL A 74 -1.55 -6.30 -19.20
N LEU A 75 -1.18 -6.51 -20.47
CA LEU A 75 -0.01 -7.26 -20.90
C LEU A 75 0.70 -6.53 -22.07
N PHE A 76 1.94 -6.93 -22.34
CA PHE A 76 2.60 -6.67 -23.63
C PHE A 76 2.42 -7.87 -24.56
N ARG A 77 2.37 -7.66 -25.88
CA ARG A 77 2.09 -8.75 -26.83
C ARG A 77 3.23 -9.76 -26.87
N ASN A 78 4.46 -9.26 -26.86
CA ASN A 78 5.66 -10.10 -26.97
C ASN A 78 6.30 -10.39 -25.61
N GLY A 79 5.58 -10.14 -24.51
CA GLY A 79 6.13 -10.20 -23.16
C GLY A 79 6.80 -8.90 -22.72
N LEU A 80 6.89 -8.71 -21.41
CA LEU A 80 7.33 -7.44 -20.81
C LEU A 80 8.80 -7.12 -21.08
N GLU A 81 9.70 -8.10 -20.95
CA GLU A 81 11.13 -7.89 -21.15
C GLU A 81 11.42 -7.50 -22.60
N SER A 82 10.91 -8.29 -23.55
CA SER A 82 11.13 -8.10 -24.99
C SER A 82 10.62 -6.74 -25.48
N GLU A 83 9.41 -6.34 -25.08
CA GLU A 83 8.82 -5.08 -25.56
C GLU A 83 9.48 -3.85 -24.93
N LEU A 84 9.80 -3.89 -23.64
CA LEU A 84 10.52 -2.79 -23.00
C LEU A 84 11.95 -2.67 -23.51
N GLN A 85 12.66 -3.79 -23.69
CA GLN A 85 14.01 -3.78 -24.27
C GLN A 85 14.00 -3.22 -25.69
N THR A 86 13.11 -3.72 -26.56
CA THR A 86 12.98 -3.23 -27.94
C THR A 86 12.66 -1.73 -27.98
N PHE A 87 11.73 -1.28 -27.13
CA PHE A 87 11.39 0.13 -27.01
C PHE A 87 12.60 0.97 -26.55
N LEU A 88 13.30 0.56 -25.49
CA LEU A 88 14.44 1.27 -24.94
C LEU A 88 15.61 1.35 -25.92
N GLN A 89 15.97 0.25 -26.57
CA GLN A 89 17.05 0.21 -27.56
C GLN A 89 16.72 1.07 -28.80
N LYS A 90 15.46 1.10 -29.22
CA LYS A 90 15.00 1.97 -30.32
C LYS A 90 15.08 3.45 -29.96
N GLN A 91 14.65 3.83 -28.76
CA GLN A 91 14.61 5.23 -28.32
C GLN A 91 15.98 5.74 -27.85
N LEU A 92 16.82 4.85 -27.32
CA LEU A 92 18.12 5.13 -26.73
C LEU A 92 19.20 4.24 -27.36
N PRO A 93 19.49 4.40 -28.67
CA PRO A 93 20.52 3.59 -29.32
C PRO A 93 21.89 3.83 -28.67
N ALA A 94 22.69 2.76 -28.64
CA ALA A 94 24.04 2.72 -28.12
C ALA A 94 24.91 3.89 -28.62
N ARG A 95 25.66 4.52 -27.71
CA ARG A 95 26.75 5.45 -28.05
C ARG A 95 28.07 4.93 -27.48
N PRO A 96 29.22 5.26 -28.10
CA PRO A 96 30.52 4.79 -27.62
C PRO A 96 30.86 5.19 -26.16
N ALA A 97 30.30 6.30 -25.67
CA ALA A 97 30.52 6.78 -24.31
C ALA A 97 29.46 6.31 -23.31
N ASP A 98 28.43 5.57 -23.75
CA ASP A 98 27.35 5.13 -22.88
C ASP A 98 27.78 3.89 -22.08
N HIS A 99 27.49 3.90 -20.78
CA HIS A 99 27.58 2.71 -19.93
C HIS A 99 26.49 1.70 -20.31
N ALA A 100 26.89 0.46 -20.57
CA ALA A 100 25.94 -0.62 -20.84
C ALA A 100 25.28 -1.08 -19.53
N VAL A 101 23.95 -1.00 -19.43
CA VAL A 101 23.23 -1.38 -18.22
C VAL A 101 22.10 -2.36 -18.47
N VAL A 102 21.86 -3.22 -17.47
CA VAL A 102 20.68 -4.07 -17.35
C VAL A 102 19.69 -3.41 -16.41
N LEU A 103 18.44 -3.30 -16.84
CA LEU A 103 17.33 -2.79 -16.04
C LEU A 103 16.52 -3.97 -15.48
N CYS A 104 16.69 -4.28 -14.19
CA CYS A 104 15.95 -5.33 -13.53
C CYS A 104 14.70 -4.76 -12.86
N LEU A 105 13.51 -5.02 -13.42
CA LEU A 105 12.25 -4.49 -12.91
C LEU A 105 11.86 -5.16 -11.59
N ARG A 106 11.57 -4.35 -10.59
CA ARG A 106 11.06 -4.80 -9.27
C ARG A 106 9.57 -4.52 -9.11
N GLU A 107 9.11 -3.49 -9.81
CA GLU A 107 7.70 -3.13 -9.91
C GLU A 107 7.46 -2.50 -11.27
N LEU A 108 6.40 -2.95 -11.93
CA LEU A 108 5.74 -2.22 -13.00
C LEU A 108 4.26 -2.48 -12.81
N ARG A 109 3.54 -1.44 -12.40
CA ARG A 109 2.10 -1.51 -12.18
C ARG A 109 1.40 -0.36 -12.88
N ILE A 110 0.27 -0.65 -13.48
CA ILE A 110 -0.73 0.36 -13.84
C ILE A 110 -2.04 0.09 -13.11
N SER A 111 -2.79 1.15 -12.86
CA SER A 111 -4.12 1.04 -12.27
C SER A 111 -5.01 2.19 -12.73
N GLU A 112 -6.29 1.92 -12.78
CA GLU A 112 -7.33 2.93 -12.99
C GLU A 112 -8.23 3.00 -11.78
N GLN A 113 -8.51 4.22 -11.33
CA GLN A 113 -9.51 4.48 -10.32
C GLN A 113 -10.67 5.24 -10.95
N LEU A 114 -11.82 4.58 -11.02
CA LEU A 114 -13.06 5.21 -11.49
C LEU A 114 -13.54 6.25 -10.47
N GLY A 115 -14.04 7.39 -10.94
CA GLY A 115 -14.40 8.55 -10.12
C GLY A 115 -15.54 9.36 -10.72
N GLY A 116 -16.77 8.83 -10.67
CA GLY A 116 -17.94 9.51 -11.23
C GLY A 116 -17.82 9.62 -12.75
N LEU A 117 -17.67 10.85 -13.26
CA LEU A 117 -17.47 11.14 -14.69
C LEU A 117 -16.00 11.14 -15.11
N THR A 118 -15.06 11.07 -14.17
CA THR A 118 -13.63 11.06 -14.45
C THR A 118 -12.99 9.79 -13.94
N GLU A 119 -11.88 9.43 -14.52
CA GLU A 119 -11.03 8.34 -14.08
C GLU A 119 -9.65 8.89 -13.71
N VAL A 120 -8.92 8.16 -12.88
CA VAL A 120 -7.52 8.45 -12.59
C VAL A 120 -6.69 7.27 -13.05
N ALA A 121 -5.88 7.46 -14.10
CA ALA A 121 -4.81 6.55 -14.44
C ALA A 121 -3.64 6.81 -13.50
N SER A 122 -3.01 5.76 -13.02
CA SER A 122 -1.72 5.84 -12.37
C SER A 122 -0.83 4.68 -12.77
N ALA A 123 0.47 4.94 -12.77
CA ALA A 123 1.48 3.92 -13.00
C ALA A 123 2.65 4.11 -12.04
N ASP A 124 3.22 3.00 -11.61
CA ASP A 124 4.37 2.90 -10.71
C ASP A 124 5.44 2.03 -11.38
N LEU A 125 6.70 2.46 -11.30
CA LEU A 125 7.86 1.73 -11.80
C LEU A 125 8.96 1.77 -10.75
N ALA A 126 9.53 0.61 -10.42
CA ALA A 126 10.77 0.50 -9.66
C ALA A 126 11.68 -0.51 -10.33
N ALA A 127 12.96 -0.20 -10.42
CA ALA A 127 13.96 -1.07 -11.02
C ALA A 127 15.31 -0.94 -10.33
N ASP A 128 16.06 -2.03 -10.34
CA ASP A 128 17.48 -2.03 -10.00
C ASP A 128 18.28 -1.95 -11.30
N VAL A 129 19.32 -1.12 -11.29
CA VAL A 129 20.19 -0.88 -12.44
C VAL A 129 21.52 -1.56 -12.19
N TYR A 130 21.98 -2.35 -13.15
CA TYR A 130 23.29 -3.01 -13.09
C TYR A 130 24.13 -2.63 -14.29
N GLU A 131 25.39 -2.26 -14.08
CA GLU A 131 26.36 -1.99 -15.14
C GLU A 131 27.00 -3.30 -15.60
N HIS A 132 27.04 -3.51 -16.92
CA HIS A 132 27.71 -4.65 -17.53
C HIS A 132 29.21 -4.39 -17.66
N LEU A 133 30.01 -5.36 -17.19
CA LEU A 133 31.46 -5.29 -17.18
C LEU A 133 32.07 -5.96 -18.43
N PRO A 134 33.24 -5.50 -18.89
CA PRO A 134 33.97 -6.17 -19.96
C PRO A 134 34.30 -7.65 -19.69
N GLY A 135 34.35 -8.05 -18.42
CA GLY A 135 34.57 -9.44 -17.98
C GLY A 135 33.33 -10.34 -17.92
N GLY A 136 32.16 -9.86 -18.36
CA GLY A 136 30.92 -10.67 -18.43
C GLY A 136 30.11 -10.76 -17.12
N GLY A 137 30.34 -9.84 -16.18
CA GLY A 137 29.59 -9.73 -14.93
C GLY A 137 28.82 -8.41 -14.82
N TYR A 138 28.01 -8.28 -13.76
CA TYR A 138 27.15 -7.13 -13.54
C TYR A 138 27.39 -6.51 -12.16
N TYR A 139 27.60 -5.20 -12.09
CA TYR A 139 27.70 -4.46 -10.83
C TYR A 139 26.43 -3.67 -10.56
N PHE A 140 25.88 -3.80 -9.35
CA PHE A 140 24.76 -2.96 -8.93
C PHE A 140 25.17 -1.48 -8.91
N VAL A 141 24.38 -0.65 -9.58
CA VAL A 141 24.58 0.80 -9.66
C VAL A 141 23.70 1.47 -8.63
N ARG A 142 22.38 1.32 -8.77
CA ARG A 142 21.38 1.92 -7.88
C ARG A 142 19.98 1.35 -8.14
N THR A 143 19.09 1.55 -7.17
CA THR A 143 17.65 1.43 -7.38
C THR A 143 17.11 2.78 -7.89
N VAL A 144 16.19 2.72 -8.83
CA VAL A 144 15.43 3.86 -9.35
C VAL A 144 13.94 3.58 -9.22
N ALA A 145 13.16 4.62 -8.94
CA ALA A 145 11.72 4.48 -8.80
C ALA A 145 10.99 5.76 -9.19
N ALA A 146 9.82 5.63 -9.80
CA ALA A 146 9.00 6.76 -10.18
C ALA A 146 7.51 6.39 -10.14
N ARG A 147 6.68 7.43 -10.02
CA ARG A 147 5.23 7.35 -10.20
C ARG A 147 4.76 8.41 -11.17
N THR A 148 3.65 8.13 -11.82
CA THR A 148 2.83 9.12 -12.50
C THR A 148 1.34 8.85 -12.25
N SER A 149 0.54 9.90 -12.29
CA SER A 149 -0.92 9.78 -12.22
C SER A 149 -1.55 10.97 -12.91
N ASN A 150 -2.60 10.73 -13.68
CA ASN A 150 -3.37 11.78 -14.33
C ASN A 150 -4.86 11.48 -14.24
N ARG A 151 -5.67 12.54 -14.19
CA ARG A 151 -7.12 12.44 -14.27
C ARG A 151 -7.56 12.72 -15.70
N ALA A 152 -8.40 11.85 -16.26
CA ALA A 152 -8.97 12.04 -17.59
C ALA A 152 -10.38 11.45 -17.69
N LEU A 153 -11.08 11.72 -18.79
CA LEU A 153 -12.36 11.05 -19.10
C LEU A 153 -12.17 9.62 -19.61
N GLU A 154 -11.04 9.38 -20.30
CA GLU A 154 -10.62 8.09 -20.83
C GLU A 154 -9.17 7.90 -20.41
N THR A 155 -8.94 7.00 -19.44
CA THR A 155 -7.60 6.82 -18.87
C THR A 155 -6.83 5.64 -19.45
N THR A 156 -7.50 4.66 -20.08
CA THR A 156 -6.83 3.45 -20.60
C THR A 156 -5.83 3.79 -21.69
N ALA A 157 -6.16 4.73 -22.56
CA ALA A 157 -5.27 5.17 -23.63
C ALA A 157 -4.01 5.92 -23.15
N GLN A 158 -3.97 6.36 -21.88
CA GLN A 158 -2.85 7.14 -21.31
C GLN A 158 -1.74 6.27 -20.73
N HIS A 159 -1.98 4.98 -20.48
CA HIS A 159 -0.98 4.11 -19.85
C HIS A 159 0.33 3.95 -20.62
N PRO A 160 0.35 3.86 -21.98
CA PRO A 160 1.61 3.89 -22.72
C PRO A 160 2.45 5.14 -22.47
N GLU A 161 1.83 6.32 -22.41
CA GLU A 161 2.50 7.59 -22.10
C GLU A 161 3.04 7.59 -20.67
N HIS A 162 2.23 7.13 -19.72
CA HIS A 162 2.65 6.99 -18.32
C HIS A 162 3.87 6.09 -18.18
N ILE A 163 3.91 4.94 -18.87
CA ILE A 163 5.05 4.03 -18.83
C ILE A 163 6.31 4.67 -19.43
N ALA A 164 6.18 5.35 -20.58
CA ALA A 164 7.31 6.07 -21.18
C ALA A 164 7.85 7.17 -20.26
N LEU A 165 6.96 7.95 -19.64
CA LEU A 165 7.33 8.98 -18.67
C LEU A 165 8.01 8.40 -17.42
N LEU A 166 7.55 7.25 -16.93
CA LEU A 166 8.18 6.54 -15.82
C LEU A 166 9.59 6.07 -16.18
N LEU A 167 9.77 5.45 -17.35
CA LEU A 167 11.08 5.04 -17.84
C LEU A 167 11.99 6.25 -17.96
N GLN A 168 11.52 7.36 -18.53
CA GLN A 168 12.30 8.59 -18.62
C GLN A 168 12.71 9.12 -17.24
N ARG A 169 11.79 9.17 -16.26
CA ARG A 169 12.09 9.63 -14.90
C ARG A 169 13.09 8.71 -14.19
N CYS A 170 12.91 7.39 -14.29
CA CYS A 170 13.81 6.41 -13.70
C CYS A 170 15.20 6.48 -14.31
N LEU A 171 15.31 6.51 -15.64
CA LEU A 171 16.61 6.61 -16.32
C LEU A 171 17.28 7.97 -16.08
N GLY A 172 16.50 9.04 -15.99
CA GLY A 172 16.98 10.37 -15.61
C GLY A 172 17.59 10.43 -14.21
N GLN A 173 17.18 9.55 -13.27
CA GLN A 173 17.85 9.47 -11.96
C GLN A 173 19.28 8.91 -12.08
N ILE A 174 19.59 8.19 -13.15
CA ILE A 174 20.89 7.54 -13.33
C ILE A 174 21.91 8.48 -13.97
N THR A 175 21.48 9.54 -14.67
CA THR A 175 22.40 10.43 -15.41
C THR A 175 23.43 11.13 -14.52
N ALA A 176 23.09 11.37 -13.25
CA ALA A 176 23.97 11.95 -12.25
C ALA A 176 24.72 10.91 -11.38
N THR A 177 24.79 9.65 -11.79
CA THR A 177 25.45 8.58 -11.02
C THR A 177 26.97 8.69 -11.16
N ASP A 178 27.69 8.54 -10.04
CA ASP A 178 29.13 8.34 -10.04
C ASP A 178 29.46 6.89 -10.41
N TRP A 179 29.71 6.66 -11.70
CA TRP A 179 30.08 5.35 -12.25
C TRP A 179 31.41 4.81 -11.71
N ALA A 180 32.27 5.62 -11.09
CA ALA A 180 33.49 5.11 -10.49
C ALA A 180 33.19 4.24 -9.24
N GLN A 181 32.10 4.53 -8.54
CA GLN A 181 31.70 3.82 -7.31
C GLN A 181 31.09 2.45 -7.58
N THR A 182 30.57 2.20 -8.79
CA THR A 182 29.93 0.92 -9.15
C THR A 182 30.90 -0.24 -9.06
N LYS A 183 32.20 0.02 -9.28
CA LYS A 183 33.29 -0.96 -9.22
C LYS A 183 33.49 -1.60 -7.85
N PHE A 184 32.95 -1.00 -6.79
CA PHE A 184 33.00 -1.56 -5.44
C PHE A 184 31.84 -2.50 -5.13
N SER A 185 30.82 -2.55 -5.99
CA SER A 185 29.72 -3.50 -5.85
C SER A 185 30.20 -4.92 -6.15
N PRO A 186 29.72 -5.95 -5.43
CA PRO A 186 30.01 -7.34 -5.78
C PRO A 186 29.46 -7.70 -7.17
N ALA A 187 30.23 -8.47 -7.94
CA ALA A 187 29.79 -8.96 -9.26
C ALA A 187 28.58 -9.90 -9.13
N ARG A 188 27.70 -9.82 -10.12
CA ARG A 188 26.55 -10.70 -10.31
C ARG A 188 26.59 -11.33 -11.69
N THR A 189 26.00 -12.51 -11.83
CA THR A 189 25.66 -13.09 -13.13
C THR A 189 24.28 -12.60 -13.57
N LEU A 190 23.99 -12.66 -14.88
CA LEU A 190 22.67 -12.27 -15.40
C LEU A 190 21.52 -13.02 -14.70
N ALA A 191 21.70 -14.33 -14.46
CA ALA A 191 20.70 -15.17 -13.80
C ALA A 191 20.44 -14.77 -12.33
N GLN A 192 21.42 -14.14 -11.67
CA GLN A 192 21.26 -13.66 -10.29
C GLN A 192 20.42 -12.38 -10.21
N LEU A 193 20.38 -11.55 -11.25
CA LEU A 193 19.76 -10.23 -11.20
C LEU A 193 18.27 -10.28 -10.80
N ALA A 194 17.52 -11.23 -11.36
CA ALA A 194 16.09 -11.40 -11.09
C ALA A 194 15.79 -11.70 -9.61
N ALA A 195 16.66 -12.45 -8.94
CA ALA A 195 16.52 -12.81 -7.53
C ALA A 195 17.30 -11.91 -6.58
N ASP A 196 18.19 -11.05 -7.11
CA ASP A 196 19.01 -10.16 -6.29
C ASP A 196 18.12 -9.17 -5.52
N ASN A 197 18.56 -8.79 -4.34
CA ASN A 197 17.92 -7.74 -3.54
C ASN A 197 19.04 -6.89 -2.97
N PRO A 198 19.63 -6.01 -3.81
CA PRO A 198 20.74 -5.18 -3.42
C PRO A 198 20.27 -4.14 -2.39
N VAL A 199 20.23 -4.54 -1.12
CA VAL A 199 20.47 -3.58 -0.04
C VAL A 199 21.92 -3.22 -0.22
N ALA A 200 22.19 -2.09 -0.89
CA ALA A 200 23.53 -1.65 -1.28
C ALA A 200 24.56 -2.11 -0.23
N ALA A 201 25.46 -3.02 -0.58
CA ALA A 201 26.56 -3.31 0.32
C ALA A 201 27.49 -2.11 0.22
N THR A 202 27.92 -1.55 1.35
CA THR A 202 29.03 -0.60 1.31
C THR A 202 30.28 -1.31 0.77
N PRO A 203 31.27 -0.57 0.21
CA PRO A 203 32.52 -1.16 -0.29
C PRO A 203 33.21 -2.11 0.71
N ASP A 204 33.02 -1.88 2.01
CA ASP A 204 33.56 -2.71 3.09
C ASP A 204 32.77 -4.00 3.37
N GLY A 205 31.77 -4.33 2.53
CA GLY A 205 30.85 -5.45 2.75
C GLY A 205 29.86 -5.24 3.89
N LYS A 206 29.85 -4.07 4.55
CA LYS A 206 28.84 -3.75 5.58
C LYS A 206 27.51 -3.49 4.87
N ARG A 207 26.44 -4.13 5.34
CA ARG A 207 25.08 -3.91 4.85
C ARG A 207 24.74 -2.42 4.95
N VAL A 208 24.22 -1.79 3.89
CA VAL A 208 23.71 -0.42 4.01
C VAL A 208 22.67 -0.40 5.11
N PRO A 209 22.81 0.52 6.08
CA PRO A 209 21.85 0.64 7.16
C PRO A 209 20.47 0.89 6.56
N LEU A 210 19.46 0.23 7.14
CA LEU A 210 18.06 0.53 6.84
C LEU A 210 17.82 2.04 6.93
N ALA A 211 16.88 2.54 6.12
CA ALA A 211 16.53 3.97 6.10
C ALA A 211 16.32 4.47 7.55
N PRO A 212 16.85 5.67 7.92
CA PRO A 212 16.73 6.24 9.26
C PRO A 212 15.34 6.08 9.90
N ILE A 213 14.27 6.29 9.13
CA ILE A 213 12.89 6.16 9.58
C ILE A 213 12.49 4.76 10.09
N LEU A 214 13.20 3.72 9.68
CA LEU A 214 12.99 2.32 10.09
C LEU A 214 13.77 1.93 11.35
N ARG A 215 14.77 2.71 11.74
CA ARG A 215 15.71 2.38 12.84
C ARG A 215 15.72 3.39 13.99
N GLU A 216 15.45 4.65 13.69
CA GLU A 216 15.40 5.74 14.67
C GLU A 216 13.98 5.92 15.22
N VAL A 217 13.89 6.64 16.35
CA VAL A 217 12.62 7.17 16.87
C VAL A 217 12.08 8.23 15.91
N PRO A 218 10.77 8.24 15.58
CA PRO A 218 10.18 9.28 14.74
C PRO A 218 10.48 10.68 15.25
N ARG A 219 11.00 11.57 14.39
CA ARG A 219 11.18 12.98 14.74
C ARG A 219 9.87 13.72 14.53
N ARG A 220 9.49 14.58 15.47
CA ARG A 220 8.30 15.43 15.36
C ARG A 220 8.45 16.43 14.21
N GLY A 221 7.39 16.60 13.41
CA GLY A 221 7.31 17.60 12.34
C GLY A 221 6.55 17.11 11.10
N ILE A 222 6.69 17.85 10.00
CA ILE A 222 6.00 17.60 8.72
C ILE A 222 6.98 17.04 7.69
N PHE A 223 6.61 15.96 7.02
CA PHE A 223 7.33 15.45 5.86
C PHE A 223 6.62 15.93 4.59
N TYR A 224 7.21 16.89 3.88
CA TYR A 224 6.68 17.37 2.60
C TYR A 224 6.99 16.42 1.46
N THR A 225 8.12 15.71 1.55
CA THR A 225 8.52 14.71 0.55
C THR A 225 8.79 13.36 1.18
N PHE A 226 8.80 12.32 0.34
CA PHE A 226 9.11 10.97 0.79
C PHE A 226 10.58 10.81 1.19
N GLU A 227 11.49 11.54 0.56
CA GLU A 227 12.92 11.54 0.90
C GLU A 227 13.15 12.10 2.31
N GLN A 228 12.43 13.16 2.68
CA GLN A 228 12.44 13.68 4.05
C GLN A 228 11.95 12.62 5.04
N PHE A 229 10.89 11.89 4.68
CA PHE A 229 10.39 10.78 5.49
C PHE A 229 11.44 9.68 5.65
N LEU A 230 12.03 9.16 4.56
CA LEU A 230 13.07 8.13 4.61
C LEU A 230 14.25 8.54 5.47
N ALA A 231 14.68 9.80 5.35
CA ALA A 231 15.78 10.38 6.11
C ALA A 231 15.42 10.68 7.58
N ASN A 232 14.15 10.53 7.98
CA ASN A 232 13.62 10.96 9.29
C ASN A 232 13.97 12.43 9.60
N ARG A 233 13.86 13.30 8.59
CA ARG A 233 14.17 14.74 8.65
C ARG A 233 12.94 15.57 8.28
N PRO A 234 11.93 15.66 9.17
CA PRO A 234 10.78 16.51 8.93
C PRO A 234 11.17 17.99 9.03
N ASP A 235 10.32 18.85 8.48
CA ASP A 235 10.27 20.26 8.87
C ASP A 235 9.73 20.37 10.29
N SER A 236 10.57 20.85 11.20
CA SER A 236 10.28 21.02 12.62
C SER A 236 10.02 22.48 13.01
N ILE A 237 9.91 23.41 12.05
CA ILE A 237 9.63 24.83 12.32
C ILE A 237 8.26 24.97 12.99
N LEU A 238 7.28 24.18 12.55
CA LEU A 238 5.95 24.14 13.15
C LEU A 238 5.84 23.00 14.17
N PRO A 239 5.48 23.28 15.44
CA PRO A 239 5.25 22.23 16.42
C PRO A 239 3.92 21.53 16.14
N VAL A 240 3.96 20.48 15.31
CA VAL A 240 2.77 19.75 14.87
C VAL A 240 2.26 18.81 15.95
N ARG A 241 0.93 18.75 16.07
CA ARG A 241 0.18 17.76 16.85
C ARG A 241 -0.81 17.03 15.95
N ALA A 242 -1.14 15.79 16.33
CA ALA A 242 -2.20 15.03 15.69
C ALA A 242 -3.56 15.42 16.31
N ASP A 243 -4.49 15.89 15.49
CA ASP A 243 -5.88 16.18 15.89
C ASP A 243 -6.83 15.18 15.24
N THR A 244 -7.82 14.70 15.99
CA THR A 244 -8.80 13.72 15.51
C THR A 244 -9.95 14.39 14.77
N ILE A 245 -10.26 13.88 13.57
CA ILE A 245 -11.37 14.38 12.76
C ILE A 245 -12.56 13.42 12.77
N PRO A 246 -13.81 13.94 12.89
CA PRO A 246 -15.00 13.12 12.78
C PRO A 246 -15.19 12.64 11.33
N LEU A 247 -15.64 11.40 11.20
CA LEU A 247 -15.88 10.77 9.91
C LEU A 247 -17.12 11.31 9.21
N ARG A 248 -16.95 11.78 7.98
CA ARG A 248 -18.04 11.97 7.01
C ARG A 248 -17.93 10.93 5.91
N LEU A 249 -18.28 9.68 6.24
CA LEU A 249 -18.25 8.58 5.27
C LEU A 249 -19.45 8.60 4.33
N ARG A 250 -19.19 8.15 3.10
CA ARG A 250 -20.21 7.79 2.11
C ARG A 250 -20.51 6.30 2.28
N GLY A 251 -21.79 5.94 2.41
CA GLY A 251 -22.23 4.55 2.57
C GLY A 251 -22.48 4.15 4.03
N SER A 252 -23.55 3.38 4.26
CA SER A 252 -23.97 2.90 5.58
C SER A 252 -22.96 1.94 6.21
N ASN A 253 -22.41 1.02 5.42
CA ASN A 253 -21.45 0.00 5.89
C ASN A 253 -20.14 0.62 6.36
N GLY A 254 -19.55 1.54 5.56
CA GLY A 254 -18.33 2.24 5.95
C GLY A 254 -18.52 2.96 7.29
N ARG A 255 -19.64 3.68 7.48
CA ARG A 255 -19.93 4.38 8.75
C ARG A 255 -19.91 3.45 9.96
N LEU A 256 -20.47 2.24 9.82
CA LEU A 256 -20.50 1.24 10.88
C LEU A 256 -19.09 0.68 11.17
N LEU A 257 -18.35 0.33 10.11
CA LEU A 257 -17.04 -0.31 10.22
C LEU A 257 -15.97 0.63 10.79
N TRP A 258 -16.07 1.92 10.49
CA TRP A 258 -15.19 2.95 11.06
C TRP A 258 -15.72 3.58 12.35
N SER A 259 -16.83 3.07 12.90
CA SER A 259 -17.36 3.59 14.16
C SER A 259 -16.32 3.44 15.27
N GLY A 260 -16.00 4.56 15.93
CA GLY A 260 -14.99 4.65 16.98
C GLY A 260 -13.54 4.75 16.49
N VAL A 261 -13.30 4.76 15.17
CA VAL A 261 -11.95 4.78 14.60
C VAL A 261 -11.50 6.21 14.30
N ALA A 262 -10.39 6.59 14.90
CA ALA A 262 -9.79 7.91 14.75
C ALA A 262 -9.19 8.12 13.35
N ARG A 263 -9.44 9.31 12.77
CA ARG A 263 -8.66 9.86 11.66
C ARG A 263 -7.94 11.09 12.10
N PHE A 264 -6.82 11.40 11.45
CA PHE A 264 -5.95 12.44 11.93
C PHE A 264 -5.79 13.56 10.90
N ARG A 265 -5.55 14.76 11.41
CA ARG A 265 -4.96 15.86 10.65
C ARG A 265 -3.81 16.47 11.45
N PRO A 266 -2.75 16.94 10.78
CA PRO A 266 -1.74 17.75 11.44
C PRO A 266 -2.31 19.12 11.77
N VAL A 267 -2.15 19.57 13.02
CA VAL A 267 -2.44 20.94 13.45
C VAL A 267 -1.20 21.59 14.07
N ALA A 268 -1.09 22.90 13.93
CA ALA A 268 -0.04 23.71 14.55
C ALA A 268 -0.67 24.93 15.25
N PRO A 269 -0.09 25.39 16.37
CA PRO A 269 -0.59 26.56 17.09
C PRO A 269 -0.38 27.82 16.26
N ASN A 270 -1.41 28.65 16.12
CA ASN A 270 -1.39 29.88 15.31
C ASN A 270 -1.30 31.18 16.14
N GLY A 271 -0.71 31.15 17.34
CA GLY A 271 -0.58 32.32 18.23
C GLY A 271 -1.90 32.88 18.82
N HIS A 272 -3.05 32.52 18.27
CA HIS A 272 -4.38 32.99 18.65
C HIS A 272 -5.18 31.99 19.50
N ASN A 273 -4.50 31.12 20.28
CA ASN A 273 -5.11 30.05 21.09
C ASN A 273 -5.98 29.03 20.35
N TYR A 274 -5.98 29.03 19.01
CA TYR A 274 -6.58 27.97 18.21
C TYR A 274 -5.54 27.27 17.35
N ASP A 275 -5.73 25.96 17.21
CA ASP A 275 -4.94 25.08 16.36
C ASP A 275 -5.38 25.25 14.91
N GLN A 276 -4.43 25.56 14.01
CA GLN A 276 -4.67 25.67 12.58
C GLN A 276 -4.25 24.37 11.87
N PRO A 277 -5.10 23.82 10.98
CA PRO A 277 -4.70 22.70 10.14
C PRO A 277 -3.48 23.07 9.29
N VAL A 278 -2.46 22.22 9.35
CA VAL A 278 -1.31 22.33 8.44
C VAL A 278 -1.79 22.04 7.02
N GLY A 279 -1.24 22.77 6.04
CA GLY A 279 -1.62 22.67 4.63
C GLY A 279 -1.64 21.23 4.08
N LYS A 280 -2.49 20.98 3.08
CA LYS A 280 -2.71 19.66 2.47
C LYS A 280 -1.54 19.11 1.64
N MET A 281 -0.40 19.80 1.63
CA MET A 281 0.75 19.47 0.79
C MET A 281 1.74 18.50 1.45
N ALA A 282 1.53 18.12 2.72
CA ALA A 282 2.42 17.18 3.37
C ALA A 282 2.21 15.75 2.83
N TRP A 283 3.31 15.06 2.56
CA TRP A 283 3.32 13.63 2.30
C TRP A 283 2.92 12.84 3.56
N GLY A 284 3.41 13.30 4.72
CA GLY A 284 3.11 12.72 6.03
C GLY A 284 3.53 13.64 7.16
N PHE A 285 3.32 13.22 8.40
CA PHE A 285 3.80 13.95 9.57
C PHE A 285 4.10 13.00 10.74
N SER A 286 4.75 13.50 11.77
CA SER A 286 4.93 12.80 13.04
C SER A 286 4.70 13.76 14.20
N ASP A 287 4.07 13.25 15.26
CA ASP A 287 3.99 13.93 16.56
C ASP A 287 5.19 13.60 17.48
N GLY A 288 6.18 12.86 16.98
CA GLY A 288 7.36 12.39 17.71
C GLY A 288 7.21 11.00 18.33
N GLN A 289 6.01 10.42 18.31
CA GLN A 289 5.75 9.06 18.78
C GLN A 289 5.17 8.20 17.66
N GLN A 290 4.15 8.72 16.97
CA GLN A 290 3.43 8.08 15.89
C GLN A 290 3.78 8.75 14.55
N LEU A 291 3.89 7.93 13.51
CA LEU A 291 4.01 8.37 12.13
C LEU A 291 2.64 8.34 11.46
N TYR A 292 2.39 9.29 10.56
CA TYR A 292 1.16 9.40 9.79
C TYR A 292 1.47 9.63 8.32
N VAL A 293 0.70 8.98 7.43
CA VAL A 293 0.81 9.14 5.98
C VAL A 293 -0.44 9.75 5.39
N GLN A 294 -0.28 10.61 4.39
CA GLN A 294 -1.40 11.10 3.60
C GLN A 294 -1.89 10.02 2.64
N HIS A 295 -3.19 9.73 2.67
CA HIS A 295 -3.89 8.90 1.69
C HIS A 295 -5.27 9.50 1.43
N ASN A 296 -5.65 9.71 0.16
CA ASN A 296 -6.92 10.33 -0.23
C ASN A 296 -7.23 11.66 0.52
N LYS A 297 -6.22 12.51 0.70
CA LYS A 297 -6.30 13.82 1.41
C LYS A 297 -6.61 13.73 2.91
N GLN A 298 -6.46 12.55 3.51
CA GLN A 298 -6.61 12.30 4.94
C GLN A 298 -5.33 11.66 5.47
N TYR A 299 -5.11 11.71 6.78
CA TYR A 299 -3.94 11.11 7.39
C TYR A 299 -4.31 9.89 8.23
N PHE A 300 -3.54 8.83 8.06
CA PHE A 300 -3.70 7.55 8.73
C PHE A 300 -2.42 7.18 9.47
N PRO A 301 -2.53 6.55 10.66
CA PRO A 301 -1.37 6.13 11.42
C PRO A 301 -0.62 5.02 10.67
N LEU A 302 0.70 5.21 10.53
CA LEU A 302 1.62 4.21 9.99
C LEU A 302 2.06 3.24 11.08
N MET A 303 1.96 1.95 10.78
CA MET A 303 2.46 0.85 11.57
C MET A 303 3.72 0.29 10.93
N ARG A 304 4.82 0.18 11.68
CA ARG A 304 6.07 -0.39 11.17
C ARG A 304 5.94 -1.92 11.04
N GLN A 305 6.27 -2.43 9.85
CA GLN A 305 6.21 -3.83 9.44
C GLN A 305 7.60 -4.32 9.03
N GLY A 306 8.50 -4.48 10.01
CA GLY A 306 9.89 -4.81 9.73
C GLY A 306 10.59 -3.70 8.93
N ASN A 307 10.80 -3.92 7.63
CA ASN A 307 11.47 -2.98 6.73
C ASN A 307 10.53 -2.10 5.89
N PHE A 308 9.22 -2.11 6.16
CA PHE A 308 8.25 -1.22 5.51
C PHE A 308 7.20 -0.71 6.50
N PHE A 309 6.22 0.06 6.02
CA PHE A 309 5.10 0.52 6.83
C PHE A 309 3.76 0.12 6.23
N THR A 310 2.76 -0.12 7.08
CA THR A 310 1.36 -0.33 6.71
C THR A 310 0.45 0.66 7.39
N PHE A 311 -0.76 0.85 6.87
CA PHE A 311 -1.82 1.58 7.55
C PHE A 311 -3.18 1.03 7.13
N VAL A 312 -4.24 1.40 7.85
CA VAL A 312 -5.62 1.13 7.44
C VAL A 312 -6.20 2.41 6.88
N GLY A 313 -6.51 2.42 5.59
CA GLY A 313 -7.10 3.53 4.86
C GLY A 313 -8.51 3.20 4.37
N GLU A 314 -9.13 4.13 3.66
CA GLU A 314 -10.41 3.89 2.98
C GLU A 314 -10.23 3.05 1.71
N LYS A 315 -11.05 2.03 1.51
CA LYS A 315 -11.15 1.30 0.24
C LYS A 315 -11.52 2.30 -0.87
N PRO A 316 -10.87 2.24 -2.05
CA PRO A 316 -11.27 3.07 -3.19
C PRO A 316 -12.70 2.76 -3.63
N LEU A 317 -13.17 3.50 -4.63
CA LEU A 317 -14.50 3.30 -5.21
C LEU A 317 -14.69 1.83 -5.62
N ASP A 318 -15.78 1.24 -5.16
CA ASP A 318 -16.16 -0.14 -5.49
C ASP A 318 -16.66 -0.20 -6.94
N VAL A 319 -15.79 -0.64 -7.84
CA VAL A 319 -16.08 -0.69 -9.28
C VAL A 319 -17.20 -1.69 -9.61
N GLU A 320 -17.29 -2.80 -8.87
CA GLU A 320 -18.36 -3.79 -9.08
C GLU A 320 -19.72 -3.21 -8.68
N TYR A 321 -19.78 -2.52 -7.55
CA TYR A 321 -20.97 -1.79 -7.13
C TYR A 321 -21.37 -0.71 -8.15
N MET A 322 -20.40 0.06 -8.65
CA MET A 322 -20.66 1.11 -9.64
C MET A 322 -21.18 0.55 -10.97
N ARG A 323 -20.64 -0.59 -11.43
CA ARG A 323 -21.19 -1.31 -12.59
C ARG A 323 -22.61 -1.78 -12.32
N ALA A 324 -22.84 -2.48 -11.21
CA ALA A 324 -24.17 -2.98 -10.86
C ALA A 324 -25.21 -1.84 -10.76
N ARG A 325 -24.78 -0.65 -10.31
CA ARG A 325 -25.58 0.56 -10.30
C ARG A 325 -25.89 1.09 -11.70
N SER A 326 -24.89 1.16 -12.57
CA SER A 326 -25.07 1.56 -13.98
C SER A 326 -26.06 0.62 -14.69
N ASP A 327 -25.88 -0.69 -14.55
CA ASP A 327 -26.75 -1.71 -15.13
C ASP A 327 -28.19 -1.58 -14.62
N ALA A 328 -28.35 -1.32 -13.32
CA ALA A 328 -29.66 -1.09 -12.71
C ALA A 328 -30.33 0.17 -13.26
N GLN A 329 -29.58 1.24 -13.50
CA GLN A 329 -30.11 2.47 -14.11
C GLN A 329 -30.52 2.26 -15.56
N ALA A 330 -29.72 1.54 -16.35
CA ALA A 330 -30.07 1.17 -17.72
C ALA A 330 -31.35 0.32 -17.77
N ARG A 331 -31.47 -0.69 -16.89
CA ARG A 331 -32.70 -1.49 -16.76
C ARG A 331 -33.90 -0.66 -16.32
N ALA A 332 -33.70 0.36 -15.47
CA ALA A 332 -34.76 1.24 -15.02
C ALA A 332 -35.34 2.11 -16.15
N MET A 333 -34.55 2.43 -17.18
CA MET A 333 -35.08 3.12 -18.37
C MET A 333 -36.12 2.26 -19.12
N VAL A 334 -36.03 0.93 -19.01
CA VAL A 334 -36.98 -0.01 -19.62
C VAL A 334 -38.11 -0.40 -18.67
N THR A 335 -37.81 -0.58 -17.38
CA THR A 335 -38.74 -1.16 -16.39
C THR A 335 -39.31 -0.17 -15.38
N GLY A 336 -38.83 1.08 -15.35
CA GLY A 336 -39.23 2.11 -14.38
C GLY A 336 -38.62 1.98 -12.98
N VAL A 337 -37.86 0.92 -12.68
CA VAL A 337 -37.32 0.66 -11.33
C VAL A 337 -35.82 0.32 -11.37
N ALA A 338 -35.02 1.06 -10.59
CA ALA A 338 -33.59 0.79 -10.40
C ALA A 338 -33.36 0.07 -9.06
N THR A 339 -32.99 -1.21 -9.08
CA THR A 339 -32.53 -1.93 -7.89
C THR A 339 -31.09 -2.38 -8.05
N VAL A 340 -30.23 -1.99 -7.09
CA VAL A 340 -28.84 -2.44 -7.00
C VAL A 340 -28.75 -3.44 -5.87
N ARG A 341 -28.46 -4.71 -6.20
CA ARG A 341 -28.32 -5.79 -5.20
C ARG A 341 -26.89 -5.96 -4.71
N ALA A 342 -25.91 -5.39 -5.41
CA ALA A 342 -24.51 -5.45 -4.99
C ALA A 342 -24.29 -4.60 -3.73
N PRO A 343 -23.59 -5.10 -2.70
CA PRO A 343 -23.14 -4.28 -1.59
C PRO A 343 -22.16 -3.20 -2.08
N ASN A 344 -22.18 -2.02 -1.45
CA ASN A 344 -21.22 -0.96 -1.73
C ASN A 344 -20.08 -1.02 -0.71
N HIS A 345 -18.91 -1.50 -1.13
CA HIS A 345 -17.73 -1.56 -0.27
C HIS A 345 -16.87 -0.28 -0.31
N THR A 346 -17.32 0.78 -0.98
CA THR A 346 -16.57 2.05 -1.04
C THR A 346 -16.37 2.62 0.36
N GLY A 347 -15.14 3.02 0.68
CA GLY A 347 -14.82 3.64 1.96
C GLY A 347 -14.75 2.69 3.14
N GLU A 348 -14.94 1.37 2.94
CA GLU A 348 -14.66 0.38 3.99
C GLU A 348 -13.19 0.42 4.40
N PRO A 349 -12.85 0.08 5.65
CA PRO A 349 -11.46 0.06 6.06
C PRO A 349 -10.69 -1.02 5.29
N THR A 350 -9.56 -0.64 4.71
CA THR A 350 -8.72 -1.51 3.91
C THR A 350 -7.25 -1.33 4.32
N PRO A 351 -6.52 -2.42 4.54
CA PRO A 351 -5.09 -2.38 4.78
C PRO A 351 -4.30 -1.93 3.53
N TYR A 352 -3.30 -1.07 3.74
CA TYR A 352 -2.36 -0.58 2.75
C TYR A 352 -0.93 -0.74 3.25
N ALA A 353 0.03 -0.87 2.32
CA ALA A 353 1.46 -0.80 2.59
C ALA A 353 2.06 0.38 1.82
N VAL A 354 3.03 1.06 2.44
CA VAL A 354 3.87 2.08 1.80
C VAL A 354 5.05 1.36 1.14
N ASP A 355 5.18 1.53 -0.17
CA ASP A 355 6.37 1.12 -0.90
C ASP A 355 7.55 2.02 -0.51
N MET A 356 8.60 1.42 0.04
CA MET A 356 9.73 2.15 0.61
C MET A 356 10.68 2.73 -0.44
N ARG A 357 10.43 2.52 -1.75
CA ARG A 357 11.21 3.08 -2.86
C ARG A 357 10.53 4.30 -3.45
N THR A 358 9.21 4.28 -3.54
CA THR A 358 8.39 5.33 -4.20
C THR A 358 7.60 6.20 -3.24
N GLY A 359 7.41 5.77 -1.99
CA GLY A 359 6.56 6.42 -1.00
C GLY A 359 5.07 6.25 -1.24
N GLN A 360 4.68 5.31 -2.09
CA GLN A 360 3.30 5.12 -2.50
C GLN A 360 2.58 4.06 -1.70
N SER A 361 1.29 4.27 -1.46
CA SER A 361 0.45 3.30 -0.78
C SER A 361 -0.27 2.38 -1.78
N ALA A 362 -0.28 1.08 -1.52
CA ALA A 362 -1.07 0.09 -2.26
C ALA A 362 -1.80 -0.87 -1.32
N PRO A 363 -2.93 -1.47 -1.72
CA PRO A 363 -3.62 -2.47 -0.90
C PRO A 363 -2.68 -3.59 -0.43
N TYR A 364 -2.79 -3.98 0.83
CA TYR A 364 -1.94 -4.97 1.49
C TYR A 364 -2.77 -6.08 2.12
N PRO A 365 -2.51 -7.37 1.85
CA PRO A 365 -1.47 -7.87 0.97
C PRO A 365 -1.77 -7.50 -0.49
N ASN A 366 -0.74 -7.39 -1.31
CA ASN A 366 -0.93 -7.07 -2.73
C ASN A 366 -1.81 -8.17 -3.36
N PRO A 367 -3.00 -7.84 -3.91
CA PRO A 367 -3.94 -8.84 -4.42
C PRO A 367 -3.39 -9.59 -5.65
N LEU A 368 -2.39 -9.03 -6.33
CA LEU A 368 -1.73 -9.64 -7.49
C LEU A 368 -0.57 -10.56 -7.09
N ARG A 369 -0.18 -10.60 -5.81
CA ARG A 369 0.87 -11.51 -5.33
C ARG A 369 0.25 -12.70 -4.62
N ALA A 370 0.87 -13.86 -4.81
CA ALA A 370 0.55 -15.03 -4.01
C ALA A 370 0.73 -14.68 -2.53
N ARG A 371 -0.28 -14.98 -1.72
CA ARG A 371 -0.15 -14.85 -0.26
C ARG A 371 0.98 -15.79 0.18
N PRO A 372 1.83 -15.39 1.15
CA PRO A 372 2.81 -16.31 1.70
C PRO A 372 2.08 -17.57 2.20
N ALA A 373 2.66 -18.73 1.90
CA ALA A 373 2.05 -20.02 2.22
C ALA A 373 2.00 -20.32 3.73
N ARG A 374 2.70 -19.53 4.56
CA ARG A 374 2.76 -19.76 6.00
C ARG A 374 1.62 -19.06 6.75
N PRO A 375 0.92 -19.78 7.64
CA PRO A 375 0.06 -19.17 8.65
C PRO A 375 0.96 -18.56 9.75
N ASP A 376 1.43 -17.34 9.52
CA ASP A 376 2.16 -16.61 10.55
C ASP A 376 1.14 -16.06 11.55
N THR A 377 0.89 -16.83 12.61
CA THR A 377 0.14 -16.32 13.77
C THR A 377 1.00 -15.28 14.46
N THR A 378 0.48 -14.06 14.55
CA THR A 378 1.13 -12.98 15.29
C THR A 378 0.42 -12.74 16.60
N TYR A 379 1.14 -12.19 17.58
CA TYR A 379 0.62 -11.87 18.89
C TYR A 379 0.54 -10.36 19.07
N VAL A 380 -0.58 -9.91 19.63
CA VAL A 380 -0.78 -8.55 20.10
C VAL A 380 -0.92 -8.58 21.61
N TYR A 381 0.05 -7.99 22.31
CA TYR A 381 0.02 -7.79 23.75
C TYR A 381 -0.61 -6.44 24.05
N LEU A 382 -1.78 -6.45 24.67
CA LEU A 382 -2.41 -5.26 25.21
C LEU A 382 -2.10 -5.19 26.68
N TYR A 383 -1.59 -4.07 27.15
CA TYR A 383 -1.23 -3.95 28.55
C TYR A 383 -1.59 -2.58 29.11
N ARG A 384 -1.84 -2.56 30.40
CA ARG A 384 -2.23 -1.37 31.13
C ARG A 384 -1.29 -1.16 32.30
N ALA A 385 -0.55 -0.06 32.27
CA ALA A 385 0.27 0.34 33.41
C ALA A 385 -0.62 0.77 34.59
N ALA A 386 -0.07 0.79 35.80
CA ALA A 386 -0.74 1.40 36.94
C ALA A 386 -1.20 2.83 36.60
N ASP A 387 -2.49 3.09 36.74
CA ASP A 387 -3.08 4.41 36.56
C ASP A 387 -4.04 4.72 37.72
N ALA A 388 -4.62 5.91 37.70
CA ALA A 388 -5.46 6.38 38.80
C ALA A 388 -6.80 5.64 38.93
N SER A 389 -7.21 4.85 37.92
CA SER A 389 -8.50 4.17 37.90
C SER A 389 -8.33 2.68 38.20
N PRO A 390 -8.90 2.15 39.29
CA PRO A 390 -8.86 0.71 39.56
C PRO A 390 -9.83 -0.09 38.67
N ALA A 391 -10.75 0.57 37.96
CA ALA A 391 -11.81 -0.11 37.21
C ALA A 391 -11.23 -0.90 36.04
N PRO A 392 -11.62 -2.18 35.82
CA PRO A 392 -11.17 -2.96 34.68
C PRO A 392 -11.64 -2.34 33.36
N ILE A 393 -10.82 -2.49 32.31
CA ILE A 393 -11.20 -2.12 30.95
C ILE A 393 -11.52 -3.39 30.17
N THR A 394 -12.77 -3.58 29.75
CA THR A 394 -13.16 -4.70 28.89
C THR A 394 -12.63 -4.46 27.47
N VAL A 395 -12.02 -5.49 26.89
CA VAL A 395 -11.41 -5.47 25.55
C VAL A 395 -12.24 -6.33 24.61
N PHE A 396 -12.55 -5.79 23.43
CA PHE A 396 -13.21 -6.49 22.34
C PHE A 396 -12.31 -6.62 21.12
N VAL A 397 -12.34 -7.81 20.50
CA VAL A 397 -11.75 -8.09 19.18
C VAL A 397 -12.88 -8.43 18.23
N GLU A 398 -13.00 -7.69 17.13
CA GLU A 398 -14.07 -7.91 16.13
C GLU A 398 -15.47 -7.96 16.76
N GLY A 399 -15.71 -7.14 17.80
CA GLY A 399 -16.98 -7.07 18.52
C GLY A 399 -17.22 -8.17 19.56
N LYS A 400 -16.28 -9.11 19.73
CA LYS A 400 -16.35 -10.17 20.76
C LYS A 400 -15.47 -9.82 21.95
N GLU A 401 -15.99 -9.93 23.17
CA GLU A 401 -15.20 -9.76 24.40
C GLU A 401 -14.09 -10.82 24.45
N VAL A 402 -12.85 -10.38 24.63
CA VAL A 402 -11.67 -11.27 24.74
C VAL A 402 -11.04 -11.26 26.12
N GLY A 403 -11.37 -10.27 26.95
CA GLY A 403 -10.87 -10.19 28.31
C GLY A 403 -11.09 -8.82 28.95
N LYS A 404 -10.61 -8.68 30.18
CA LYS A 404 -10.62 -7.44 30.95
C LYS A 404 -9.19 -7.13 31.41
N LEU A 405 -8.81 -5.85 31.37
CA LEU A 405 -7.50 -5.36 31.80
C LEU A 405 -7.62 -4.54 33.08
N LEU A 406 -7.16 -5.09 34.20
CA LEU A 406 -6.94 -4.33 35.42
C LEU A 406 -5.62 -3.52 35.31
N PRO A 407 -5.38 -2.54 36.21
CA PRO A 407 -4.07 -1.92 36.31
C PRO A 407 -2.97 -2.94 36.57
N ASN A 408 -1.84 -2.80 35.88
CA ASN A 408 -0.69 -3.71 35.91
C ASN A 408 -0.93 -5.11 35.32
N GLU A 409 -1.91 -5.27 34.44
CA GLU A 409 -2.15 -6.51 33.71
C GLU A 409 -1.90 -6.37 32.21
N TYR A 410 -1.81 -7.51 31.55
CA TYR A 410 -1.76 -7.62 30.10
C TYR A 410 -2.63 -8.78 29.58
N LEU A 411 -3.08 -8.64 28.33
CA LEU A 411 -3.77 -9.66 27.54
C LEU A 411 -2.91 -10.00 26.33
N GLU A 412 -2.76 -11.29 26.08
CA GLU A 412 -2.11 -11.82 24.88
C GLU A 412 -3.19 -12.25 23.88
N LEU A 413 -3.18 -11.63 22.70
CA LEU A 413 -4.15 -11.92 21.64
C LEU A 413 -3.47 -12.60 20.45
N PRO A 414 -3.73 -13.90 20.21
CA PRO A 414 -3.28 -14.55 19.00
C PRO A 414 -4.10 -14.07 17.79
N TRP A 415 -3.42 -13.73 16.70
CA TRP A 415 -4.00 -13.28 15.45
C TRP A 415 -3.47 -14.15 14.29
N PRO A 416 -4.18 -15.23 13.91
CA PRO A 416 -3.72 -16.20 12.91
C PRO A 416 -3.90 -15.72 11.47
N TYR A 417 -4.18 -14.43 11.28
CA TYR A 417 -4.63 -13.87 10.02
C TYR A 417 -3.60 -12.89 9.45
N TYR A 418 -2.60 -13.43 8.75
CA TYR A 418 -1.57 -12.62 8.08
C TYR A 418 -2.18 -11.52 7.20
N ALA A 419 -1.67 -10.30 7.37
CA ALA A 419 -2.07 -9.11 6.63
C ALA A 419 -3.57 -8.77 6.69
N ARG A 420 -4.35 -9.41 7.57
CA ARG A 420 -5.73 -9.02 7.84
C ARG A 420 -5.76 -7.97 8.92
N MET A 421 -6.62 -6.99 8.69
CA MET A 421 -6.91 -5.95 9.66
C MET A 421 -7.56 -6.56 10.91
N LEU A 422 -7.11 -6.10 12.07
CA LEU A 422 -7.63 -6.38 13.40
C LEU A 422 -8.37 -5.14 13.91
N ARG A 423 -9.63 -5.30 14.34
CA ARG A 423 -10.41 -4.29 15.07
C ARG A 423 -10.37 -4.55 16.57
N LEU A 424 -9.72 -3.64 17.31
CA LEU A 424 -9.66 -3.62 18.77
C LEU A 424 -10.54 -2.51 19.32
N CYS A 425 -11.41 -2.78 20.28
CA CYS A 425 -12.24 -1.78 20.93
C CYS A 425 -12.18 -1.94 22.46
N LEU A 426 -12.39 -0.84 23.19
CA LEU A 426 -12.51 -0.84 24.65
C LEU A 426 -13.95 -0.48 25.05
N GLU A 427 -14.47 -1.11 26.10
CA GLU A 427 -15.74 -0.71 26.72
C GLU A 427 -15.53 0.55 27.56
N VAL A 428 -16.01 1.69 27.08
CA VAL A 428 -16.01 2.92 27.86
C VAL A 428 -17.31 3.69 27.68
N ALA A 429 -17.67 4.47 28.70
CA ALA A 429 -18.99 5.06 28.85
C ALA A 429 -19.47 5.88 27.65
N THR A 430 -18.59 6.43 26.80
CA THR A 430 -18.91 6.98 25.46
C THR A 430 -17.71 7.72 24.85
N PRO A 431 -17.55 7.72 23.51
CA PRO A 431 -17.74 6.60 22.58
C PRO A 431 -16.57 5.59 22.68
N ASN A 432 -16.87 4.30 22.52
CA ASN A 432 -15.87 3.21 22.53
C ASN A 432 -14.73 3.49 21.53
N PRO A 433 -13.49 3.79 21.97
CA PRO A 433 -12.41 4.05 21.06
C PRO A 433 -12.00 2.71 20.44
N CYS A 434 -12.18 2.58 19.14
CA CYS A 434 -11.72 1.43 18.38
C CYS A 434 -10.45 1.80 17.60
N GLN A 435 -9.53 0.86 17.49
CA GLN A 435 -8.35 0.93 16.62
C GLN A 435 -8.48 -0.12 15.52
N LEU A 436 -8.09 0.27 14.31
CA LEU A 436 -7.92 -0.64 13.18
C LEU A 436 -6.44 -0.68 12.85
N LEU A 437 -5.87 -1.88 12.82
CA LEU A 437 -4.47 -2.06 12.48
C LEU A 437 -4.26 -3.35 11.69
N VAL A 438 -3.08 -3.49 11.11
CA VAL A 438 -2.58 -4.78 10.64
C VAL A 438 -1.44 -5.19 11.56
N PRO A 439 -1.61 -6.22 12.41
CA PRO A 439 -0.53 -6.68 13.29
C PRO A 439 0.69 -7.11 12.49
N ASN A 440 1.89 -6.84 13.02
CA ASN A 440 3.13 -7.23 12.39
C ASN A 440 3.41 -8.72 12.61
N ALA A 441 3.54 -9.48 11.55
CA ALA A 441 3.81 -10.92 11.63
C ALA A 441 5.29 -11.25 11.88
N ALA A 442 6.19 -10.30 11.62
CA ALA A 442 7.63 -10.47 11.80
C ALA A 442 8.12 -10.07 13.21
N GLN A 443 7.30 -9.44 14.04
CA GLN A 443 7.67 -9.05 15.41
C GLN A 443 6.44 -9.02 16.33
N LEU A 444 6.65 -9.10 17.64
CA LEU A 444 5.60 -8.97 18.64
C LEU A 444 5.02 -7.54 18.63
N ASN A 445 3.71 -7.41 18.80
CA ASN A 445 3.00 -6.14 18.76
C ASN A 445 2.57 -5.75 20.17
N TYR A 446 2.86 -4.52 20.58
CA TYR A 446 2.59 -4.06 21.94
C TYR A 446 1.76 -2.79 21.92
N LEU A 447 0.64 -2.82 22.64
CA LEU A 447 -0.31 -1.74 22.72
C LEU A 447 -0.54 -1.37 24.19
N LYS A 448 -0.02 -0.21 24.58
CA LYS A 448 -0.22 0.35 25.92
C LYS A 448 -1.55 1.09 25.98
N ILE A 449 -2.30 0.83 27.04
CA ILE A 449 -3.54 1.54 27.37
C ILE A 449 -3.27 2.37 28.63
N SER A 450 -3.57 3.66 28.58
CA SER A 450 -3.43 4.56 29.72
C SER A 450 -4.74 5.30 29.98
N ALA A 451 -5.23 5.30 31.22
CA ALA A 451 -6.33 6.17 31.64
C ALA A 451 -5.77 7.40 32.37
N THR A 452 -6.00 8.60 31.83
CA THR A 452 -5.57 9.85 32.48
C THR A 452 -6.68 10.39 33.38
N PRO A 453 -6.39 10.73 34.65
CA PRO A 453 -7.40 11.30 35.56
C PRO A 453 -7.82 12.73 35.19
N ALA A 454 -6.99 13.46 34.43
CA ALA A 454 -7.19 14.87 34.11
C ALA A 454 -8.33 15.17 33.12
N THR A 455 -8.83 14.15 32.42
CA THR A 455 -9.99 14.27 31.54
C THR A 455 -10.87 13.05 31.77
N PRO A 456 -12.13 13.19 32.21
CA PRO A 456 -13.09 12.09 32.20
C PRO A 456 -13.42 11.73 30.75
N GLY A 457 -12.48 11.05 30.09
CA GLY A 457 -12.41 10.91 28.64
C GLY A 457 -11.53 9.72 28.27
N ALA A 458 -11.94 9.06 27.20
CA ALA A 458 -11.54 7.74 26.77
C ALA A 458 -10.04 7.36 26.99
N PRO A 459 -9.75 6.10 27.35
CA PRO A 459 -8.39 5.58 27.47
C PRO A 459 -7.58 5.87 26.21
N LEU A 460 -6.33 6.26 26.41
CA LEU A 460 -5.40 6.56 25.34
C LEU A 460 -4.68 5.28 24.91
N TRP A 461 -4.70 5.04 23.60
CA TRP A 461 -3.95 3.99 22.94
C TRP A 461 -2.56 4.51 22.60
N GLN A 462 -1.52 3.78 22.98
CA GLN A 462 -0.14 4.09 22.60
C GLN A 462 0.56 2.82 22.11
N TRP A 463 0.91 2.80 20.82
CA TRP A 463 1.81 1.79 20.28
C TRP A 463 3.21 2.02 20.81
N VAL A 464 3.84 0.96 21.30
CA VAL A 464 5.24 1.02 21.76
C VAL A 464 6.12 0.14 20.90
N THR A 465 7.42 0.40 20.93
CA THR A 465 8.41 -0.45 20.26
C THR A 465 8.44 -1.83 20.90
N ALA A 466 8.87 -2.86 20.17
CA ALA A 466 9.00 -4.20 20.71
C ALA A 466 9.87 -4.23 21.98
N ALA A 467 11.03 -3.57 21.94
CA ALA A 467 11.93 -3.48 23.10
C ALA A 467 11.28 -2.80 24.32
N GLN A 468 10.51 -1.72 24.12
CA GLN A 468 9.81 -1.06 25.23
C GLN A 468 8.67 -1.94 25.76
N GLY A 469 7.90 -2.57 24.87
CA GLY A 469 6.80 -3.44 25.26
C GLY A 469 7.26 -4.67 26.04
N GLU A 470 8.36 -5.31 25.62
CA GLU A 470 9.00 -6.40 26.35
C GLU A 470 9.44 -5.96 27.74
N ALA A 471 10.13 -4.81 27.84
CA ALA A 471 10.56 -4.26 29.13
C ALA A 471 9.37 -3.93 30.05
N ASP A 472 8.27 -3.41 29.49
CA ASP A 472 7.05 -3.11 30.25
C ASP A 472 6.39 -4.40 30.75
N LEU A 473 6.24 -5.42 29.90
CA LEU A 473 5.67 -6.71 30.31
C LEU A 473 6.52 -7.42 31.38
N ASP A 474 7.84 -7.38 31.25
CA ASP A 474 8.77 -7.91 32.26
C ASP A 474 8.60 -7.22 33.63
N ALA A 475 8.35 -5.90 33.61
CA ALA A 475 8.08 -5.15 34.83
C ALA A 475 6.74 -5.56 35.46
N LEU A 476 5.69 -5.74 34.64
CA LEU A 476 4.38 -6.23 35.09
C LEU A 476 4.48 -7.64 35.70
N ASP A 477 5.25 -8.54 35.08
CA ASP A 477 5.44 -9.89 35.59
C ASP A 477 6.18 -9.92 36.94
N LYS A 478 7.14 -9.01 37.15
CA LYS A 478 7.81 -8.85 38.45
C LYS A 478 6.83 -8.37 39.52
N LEU A 479 5.97 -7.42 39.20
CA LEU A 479 4.92 -6.94 40.12
C LEU A 479 3.93 -8.05 40.46
N ARG A 480 3.48 -8.83 39.47
CA ARG A 480 2.57 -9.96 39.69
C ARG A 480 3.18 -11.02 40.61
N LYS A 481 4.47 -11.34 40.42
CA LYS A 481 5.22 -12.26 41.30
C LYS A 481 5.41 -11.72 42.71
N ALA A 482 5.52 -10.40 42.88
CA ALA A 482 5.63 -9.77 44.18
C ALA A 482 4.29 -9.79 44.95
N SER A 483 3.17 -9.55 44.26
CA SER A 483 1.82 -9.58 44.87
C SER A 483 1.31 -11.00 45.21
N ALA A 484 1.94 -12.03 44.65
CA ALA A 484 1.60 -13.43 44.93
C ALA A 484 2.32 -14.02 46.16
N LYS A 485 3.28 -13.27 46.73
CA LYS A 485 3.96 -13.61 47.99
C LYS A 485 3.33 -12.86 49.14
#